data_AF-A0A7X0EQU8-F1
#
_entry.id   AF-A0A7X0EQU8-F1
#
_cell.length_a   1.000
_cell.length_b   1.000
_cell.length_c   1.000
_cell.angle_alpha   90.00
_cell.angle_beta   90.00
_cell.angle_gamma   90.00
#
_symmetry.space_group_name_H-M   'P 1'
#
loop_
_entity.id
_entity.type
_entity.pdbx_description
1 polymer ?
#
loop_
_entity_poly.entity_id
_entity_poly.type
_entity_poly.pdbx_seq_one_letter_code
_entity_poly.pdbx_strand_id
1 'polypeptide(L)'
;MKEQEEASDSSLSEEERIELLEHEEKSDRIWLWVVSLVGGFALLVWLVMSLISSLGVESEVLSVDNVQAMEQRVATLEKSVERLERLVAMQDEQLASLKANQFTGLHAPIDDKSSVGRVSLVLQAQEKDYQQVMDGLKNGMRDLANMLPGSRSWLSDYSEAIDQAQVSSRKRVTELQKWSLEAKGELPARPTPLAPQAQTPATP
;
A
#
# COMPACT_ATOMS: atom_id res chain seq x y z
N MET A 1 83.95 61.53 -24.44
CA MET A 1 84.53 61.04 -23.17
C MET A 1 83.58 61.47 -22.06
N LYS A 2 83.29 60.73 -21.01
CA LYS A 2 83.36 59.30 -20.65
C LYS A 2 82.79 59.29 -19.22
N GLU A 3 81.80 58.43 -18.97
CA GLU A 3 81.42 57.84 -17.66
C GLU A 3 80.99 58.82 -16.54
N GLN A 4 80.17 58.51 -15.52
CA GLN A 4 79.30 57.40 -15.06
C GLN A 4 79.19 57.67 -13.53
N GLU A 5 78.02 57.43 -12.91
CA GLU A 5 77.92 56.98 -11.49
C GLU A 5 78.29 57.98 -10.35
N GLU A 6 77.63 58.10 -9.20
CA GLU A 6 76.48 57.46 -8.54
C GLU A 6 75.95 58.46 -7.51
N ALA A 7 74.62 58.55 -7.40
CA ALA A 7 73.97 58.60 -6.10
C ALA A 7 72.64 57.87 -6.27
N SER A 8 72.76 56.55 -6.40
CA SER A 8 71.68 55.59 -6.24
C SER A 8 71.11 55.73 -4.83
N ASP A 9 69.86 56.16 -4.69
CA ASP A 9 68.92 55.45 -3.83
C ASP A 9 67.48 55.86 -4.09
N SER A 10 66.60 54.87 -4.05
CA SER A 10 65.15 54.98 -3.88
C SER A 10 64.32 55.63 -5.01
N SER A 11 64.00 54.85 -6.04
CA SER A 11 62.59 54.66 -6.42
C SER A 11 62.49 53.58 -7.48
N LEU A 12 62.02 52.40 -7.06
CA LEU A 12 61.50 51.37 -7.95
C LEU A 12 60.52 52.03 -8.95
N SER A 13 60.65 51.65 -10.21
CA SER A 13 59.97 52.25 -11.37
C SER A 13 58.46 52.30 -11.14
N GLU A 14 57.81 53.42 -11.50
CA GLU A 14 56.36 53.59 -11.39
C GLU A 14 55.58 52.48 -12.12
N GLU A 15 56.20 51.86 -13.11
CA GLU A 15 55.66 50.72 -13.87
C GLU A 15 55.64 49.42 -13.03
N GLU A 16 56.67 49.16 -12.21
CA GLU A 16 56.71 48.02 -11.28
C GLU A 16 55.71 48.19 -10.12
N ARG A 17 55.38 49.43 -9.75
CA ARG A 17 54.38 49.74 -8.72
C ARG A 17 52.93 49.52 -9.18
N ILE A 18 52.62 49.81 -10.45
CA ILE A 18 51.27 49.61 -10.98
C ILE A 18 50.98 48.12 -11.19
N GLU A 19 51.98 47.35 -11.62
CA GLU A 19 51.85 45.88 -11.74
C GLU A 19 51.70 45.20 -10.36
N LEU A 20 52.37 45.73 -9.33
CA LEU A 20 52.17 45.30 -7.93
C LEU A 20 50.75 45.58 -7.41
N LEU A 21 50.18 46.73 -7.77
CA LEU A 21 48.84 47.13 -7.32
C LEU A 21 47.70 46.39 -8.08
N GLU A 22 47.89 46.04 -9.36
CA GLU A 22 46.90 45.24 -10.12
C GLU A 22 46.87 43.78 -9.64
N HIS A 23 48.01 43.24 -9.19
CA HIS A 23 48.07 41.88 -8.65
C HIS A 23 47.36 41.76 -7.29
N GLU A 24 47.29 42.85 -6.51
CA GLU A 24 46.73 42.87 -5.15
C GLU A 24 45.19 42.85 -5.14
N GLU A 25 44.53 43.55 -6.06
CA GLU A 25 43.05 43.66 -6.10
C GLU A 25 42.37 42.35 -6.55
N LYS A 26 42.97 41.62 -7.49
CA LYS A 26 42.41 40.36 -8.01
C LYS A 26 42.58 39.19 -7.03
N SER A 27 43.62 39.23 -6.20
CA SER A 27 43.88 38.20 -5.19
C SER A 27 42.89 38.28 -4.02
N ASP A 28 42.51 39.50 -3.60
CA ASP A 28 41.52 39.71 -2.52
C ASP A 28 40.15 39.11 -2.87
N ARG A 29 39.71 39.28 -4.12
CA ARG A 29 38.45 38.71 -4.59
C ARG A 29 38.48 37.18 -4.66
N ILE A 30 39.61 36.60 -5.05
CA ILE A 30 39.80 35.14 -5.06
C ILE A 30 39.83 34.61 -3.62
N TRP A 31 40.47 35.33 -2.70
CA TRP A 31 40.52 34.97 -1.29
C TRP A 31 39.11 34.94 -0.67
N LEU A 32 38.26 35.92 -0.99
CA LEU A 32 36.85 35.92 -0.58
C LEU A 32 36.05 34.73 -1.15
N TRP A 33 36.29 34.33 -2.40
CA TRP A 33 35.66 33.13 -2.96
C TRP A 33 36.13 31.84 -2.28
N VAL A 34 37.43 31.73 -1.97
CA VAL A 34 37.99 30.56 -1.27
C VAL A 34 37.44 30.47 0.16
N VAL A 35 37.40 31.58 0.90
CA VAL A 35 36.85 31.63 2.26
C VAL A 35 35.35 31.33 2.25
N SER A 36 34.60 31.85 1.27
CA SER A 36 33.17 31.54 1.12
C SER A 36 32.93 30.06 0.80
N LEU A 37 33.76 29.47 -0.05
CA LEU A 37 33.68 28.04 -0.39
C LEU A 37 33.99 27.16 0.82
N VAL A 38 35.06 27.46 1.55
CA VAL A 38 35.47 26.72 2.76
C VAL A 38 34.45 26.88 3.87
N GLY A 39 33.96 28.11 4.09
CA GLY A 39 32.91 28.39 5.06
C GLY A 39 31.60 27.70 4.71
N GLY A 40 31.19 27.72 3.45
CA GLY A 40 30.01 27.01 2.95
C GLY A 40 30.14 25.50 3.12
N PHE A 41 31.31 24.93 2.85
CA PHE A 41 31.58 23.52 3.07
C PHE A 41 31.56 23.14 4.56
N ALA A 42 32.15 23.97 5.43
CA ALA A 42 32.10 23.77 6.88
C ALA A 42 30.67 23.83 7.41
N LEU A 43 29.85 24.76 6.90
CA LEU A 43 28.42 24.84 7.24
C LEU A 43 27.64 23.62 6.74
N LEU A 44 27.95 23.09 5.56
CA LEU A 44 27.35 21.85 5.06
C LEU A 44 27.72 20.65 5.93
N VAL A 45 28.99 20.51 6.31
CA VAL A 45 29.44 19.46 7.23
C VAL A 45 28.77 19.61 8.59
N TRP A 46 28.67 20.83 9.11
CA TRP A 46 27.97 21.11 10.37
C TRP A 46 26.48 20.81 10.29
N LEU A 47 25.82 21.14 9.18
CA LEU A 47 24.41 20.84 8.91
C LEU A 47 24.19 19.32 8.84
N VAL A 48 25.04 18.60 8.10
CA VAL A 48 24.97 17.13 8.01
C VAL A 48 25.21 16.50 9.38
N MET A 49 26.20 16.96 10.14
CA MET A 49 26.46 16.50 11.52
C MET A 49 25.28 16.80 12.44
N SER A 50 24.64 17.97 12.31
CA SER A 50 23.45 18.37 13.08
C SER A 50 22.22 17.53 12.73
N LEU A 51 22.01 17.20 11.45
CA LEU A 51 20.95 16.27 11.02
C LEU A 51 21.22 14.87 11.55
N ILE A 52 22.47 14.40 11.50
CA ILE A 52 22.87 13.12 12.07
C ILE A 52 22.67 13.11 13.59
N SER A 53 22.93 14.20 14.31
CA SER A 53 22.63 14.31 15.74
C SER A 53 21.12 14.47 16.04
N SER A 54 20.33 14.95 15.09
CA SER A 54 18.86 15.07 15.24
C SER A 54 18.13 13.75 14.95
N LEU A 55 18.70 12.90 14.09
CA LEU A 55 18.16 11.58 13.72
C LEU A 55 18.84 10.45 14.53
N GLY A 56 20.09 10.65 14.88
CA GLY A 56 20.87 9.84 15.81
C GLY A 56 20.60 10.31 17.22
N VAL A 57 19.68 9.60 17.88
CA VAL A 57 19.71 9.41 19.33
C VAL A 57 21.18 9.40 19.78
N GLU A 58 21.47 10.32 20.68
CA GLU A 58 22.71 10.56 21.40
C GLU A 58 23.75 9.46 21.23
N SER A 59 24.89 9.85 20.65
CA SER A 59 26.15 9.11 20.68
C SER A 59 26.63 8.98 22.13
N GLU A 60 25.99 8.09 22.88
CA GLU A 60 26.44 7.57 24.17
C GLU A 60 26.52 6.04 24.06
N VAL A 61 27.23 5.57 23.03
CA VAL A 61 27.37 4.15 22.67
C VAL A 61 28.43 3.43 23.52
N LEU A 62 28.79 3.95 24.69
CA LEU A 62 29.83 3.38 25.56
C LEU A 62 29.47 3.39 27.05
N SER A 63 28.19 3.32 27.40
CA SER A 63 27.76 2.94 28.75
C SER A 63 27.19 1.51 28.72
N VAL A 64 27.65 0.67 29.65
CA VAL A 64 27.12 -0.69 29.87
C VAL A 64 25.60 -0.66 30.06
N ASP A 65 25.07 0.46 30.60
CA ASP A 65 23.64 0.71 30.77
C ASP A 65 22.84 0.74 29.46
N ASN A 66 23.40 1.28 28.37
CA ASN A 66 22.71 1.34 27.07
C ASN A 66 22.70 -0.01 26.36
N VAL A 67 23.74 -0.83 26.53
CA VAL A 67 23.76 -2.22 26.05
C VAL A 67 22.73 -3.05 26.83
N GLN A 68 22.67 -2.89 28.15
CA GLN A 68 21.68 -3.58 28.98
C GLN A 68 20.24 -3.15 28.67
N ALA A 69 20.02 -1.86 28.39
CA ALA A 69 18.71 -1.36 27.93
C ALA A 69 18.33 -1.89 26.53
N MET A 70 19.30 -2.08 25.63
CA MET A 70 19.08 -2.70 24.33
C MET A 70 18.75 -4.20 24.46
N GLU A 71 19.48 -4.93 25.31
CA GLU A 71 19.19 -6.34 25.62
C GLU A 71 17.77 -6.52 26.19
N GLN A 72 17.35 -5.63 27.09
CA GLN A 72 15.98 -5.65 27.62
C GLN A 72 14.92 -5.37 26.55
N ARG A 73 15.20 -4.46 25.61
CA ARG A 73 14.30 -4.19 24.47
C ARG A 73 14.21 -5.39 23.55
N VAL A 74 15.33 -6.03 23.23
CA VAL A 74 15.36 -7.26 22.42
C VAL A 74 14.58 -8.38 23.11
N ALA A 75 14.79 -8.62 24.40
CA ALA A 75 14.04 -9.63 25.16
C ALA A 75 12.53 -9.31 25.22
N THR A 76 12.17 -8.04 25.28
CA THR A 76 10.77 -7.60 25.25
C THR A 76 10.15 -7.78 23.86
N LEU A 77 10.90 -7.51 22.80
CA LEU A 77 10.50 -7.75 21.42
C LEU A 77 10.37 -9.25 21.14
N GLU A 78 11.31 -10.08 21.59
CA GLU A 78 11.25 -11.52 21.45
C GLU A 78 10.00 -12.09 22.12
N LYS A 79 9.70 -11.63 23.35
CA LYS A 79 8.47 -11.99 24.06
C LYS A 79 7.21 -11.48 23.37
N SER A 80 7.26 -10.33 22.67
CA SER A 80 6.11 -9.81 21.93
C SER A 80 5.88 -10.61 20.64
N VAL A 81 6.95 -11.01 19.94
CA VAL A 81 6.92 -11.89 18.78
C VAL A 81 6.35 -13.26 19.15
N GLU A 82 6.85 -13.90 20.22
CA GLU A 82 6.29 -15.18 20.69
C GLU A 82 4.80 -15.08 21.03
N ARG A 83 4.38 -13.96 21.64
CA ARG A 83 2.97 -13.72 21.97
C ARG A 83 2.15 -13.55 20.70
N LEU A 84 2.67 -12.82 19.71
CA LEU A 84 1.99 -12.62 18.43
C LEU A 84 1.87 -13.93 17.66
N GLU A 85 2.94 -14.74 17.61
CA GLU A 85 2.94 -16.07 17.00
C GLU A 85 1.92 -17.00 17.66
N ARG A 86 1.85 -17.02 19.00
CA ARG A 86 0.81 -17.78 19.71
C ARG A 86 -0.60 -17.31 19.40
N LEU A 87 -0.81 -15.98 19.29
CA LEU A 87 -2.11 -15.43 18.91
C LEU A 87 -2.50 -15.78 17.48
N VAL A 88 -1.53 -15.77 16.55
CA VAL A 88 -1.74 -16.21 15.16
C VAL A 88 -2.03 -17.70 15.11
N ALA A 89 -1.29 -18.54 15.82
CA ALA A 89 -1.54 -19.97 15.89
C ALA A 89 -2.91 -20.30 16.50
N MET A 90 -3.31 -19.61 17.57
CA MET A 90 -4.65 -19.74 18.14
C MET A 90 -5.74 -19.28 17.16
N GLN A 91 -5.53 -18.19 16.43
CA GLN A 91 -6.49 -17.76 15.41
C GLN A 91 -6.58 -18.74 14.26
N ASP A 92 -5.46 -19.31 13.81
CA ASP A 92 -5.43 -20.30 12.74
C ASP A 92 -6.10 -21.60 13.19
N GLU A 93 -5.93 -22.02 14.44
CA GLU A 93 -6.66 -23.15 15.03
C GLU A 93 -8.17 -22.85 15.19
N GLN A 94 -8.53 -21.62 15.57
CA GLN A 94 -9.93 -21.18 15.60
C GLN A 94 -10.56 -21.16 14.21
N LEU A 95 -9.83 -20.67 13.20
CA LEU A 95 -10.28 -20.69 11.81
C LEU A 95 -10.35 -22.11 11.26
N ALA A 96 -9.37 -22.96 11.58
CA ALA A 96 -9.34 -24.36 11.19
C ALA A 96 -10.48 -25.14 11.83
N SER A 97 -10.80 -24.89 13.11
CA SER A 97 -11.93 -25.50 13.80
C SER A 97 -13.27 -24.95 13.32
N LEU A 98 -13.39 -23.66 13.02
CA LEU A 98 -14.60 -23.08 12.39
C LEU A 98 -14.82 -23.66 10.99
N LYS A 99 -13.77 -23.75 10.18
CA LYS A 99 -13.80 -24.37 8.86
C LYS A 99 -14.12 -25.86 8.98
N ALA A 100 -13.44 -26.59 9.85
CA ALA A 100 -13.70 -28.00 10.11
C ALA A 100 -15.14 -28.22 10.58
N ASN A 101 -15.69 -27.38 11.47
CA ASN A 101 -17.07 -27.50 11.93
C ASN A 101 -18.09 -27.11 10.85
N GLN A 102 -17.79 -26.09 10.02
CA GLN A 102 -18.63 -25.68 8.89
C GLN A 102 -18.70 -26.79 7.82
N PHE A 103 -17.57 -27.44 7.54
CA PHE A 103 -17.46 -28.52 6.56
C PHE A 103 -17.87 -29.89 7.14
N THR A 104 -17.68 -30.16 8.43
CA THR A 104 -18.13 -31.40 9.08
C THR A 104 -19.65 -31.49 9.09
N GLY A 105 -20.35 -30.35 9.24
CA GLY A 105 -21.79 -30.29 8.99
C GLY A 105 -22.18 -30.50 7.52
N LEU A 106 -21.26 -30.33 6.57
CA LEU A 106 -21.44 -30.56 5.13
C LEU A 106 -21.06 -31.99 4.70
N HIS A 107 -20.17 -32.66 5.44
CA HIS A 107 -19.61 -33.99 5.14
C HIS A 107 -20.16 -35.12 6.02
N ALA A 108 -20.98 -34.83 7.03
CA ALA A 108 -21.83 -35.84 7.65
C ALA A 108 -22.62 -36.57 6.54
N PRO A 109 -22.84 -37.90 6.64
CA PRO A 109 -23.49 -38.69 5.60
C PRO A 109 -24.66 -37.93 5.00
N ILE A 110 -24.50 -37.55 3.74
CA ILE A 110 -25.34 -36.61 3.03
C ILE A 110 -26.74 -37.23 2.94
N ASP A 111 -27.62 -36.85 3.87
CA ASP A 111 -29.04 -36.87 3.57
C ASP A 111 -29.26 -35.74 2.58
N ASP A 112 -29.26 -36.10 1.30
CA ASP A 112 -29.23 -35.24 0.10
C ASP A 112 -30.17 -34.03 0.26
N LYS A 113 -31.36 -34.27 0.82
CA LYS A 113 -32.41 -33.27 1.04
C LYS A 113 -32.04 -32.18 2.06
N SER A 114 -31.37 -32.56 3.15
CA SER A 114 -31.00 -31.63 4.22
C SER A 114 -29.82 -30.73 3.83
N SER A 115 -28.89 -31.28 3.04
CA SER A 115 -27.69 -30.58 2.58
C SER A 115 -28.00 -29.51 1.52
N VAL A 116 -28.87 -29.84 0.55
CA VAL A 116 -29.34 -28.91 -0.48
C VAL A 116 -30.09 -27.74 0.15
N GLY A 117 -30.92 -28.00 1.16
CA GLY A 117 -31.60 -26.95 1.92
C GLY A 117 -30.63 -25.94 2.52
N ARG A 118 -29.55 -26.41 3.17
CA ARG A 118 -28.54 -25.52 3.77
C ARG A 118 -27.76 -24.72 2.73
N VAL A 119 -27.34 -25.35 1.64
CA VAL A 119 -26.65 -24.65 0.54
C VAL A 119 -27.55 -23.57 -0.07
N SER A 120 -28.82 -23.88 -0.30
CA SER A 120 -29.79 -22.93 -0.83
C SER A 120 -29.98 -21.70 0.06
N LEU A 121 -29.93 -21.87 1.39
CA LEU A 121 -30.05 -20.76 2.35
C LEU A 121 -28.83 -19.84 2.30
N VAL A 122 -27.62 -20.41 2.22
CA VAL A 122 -26.38 -19.63 2.09
C VAL A 122 -26.38 -18.82 0.79
N LEU A 123 -26.74 -19.45 -0.33
CA LEU A 123 -26.80 -18.77 -1.62
C LEU A 123 -27.87 -17.67 -1.66
N GLN A 124 -29.02 -17.90 -1.02
CA GLN A 124 -30.06 -16.86 -0.87
C GLN A 124 -29.57 -15.67 -0.03
N ALA A 125 -28.85 -15.93 1.06
CA ALA A 125 -28.27 -14.87 1.90
C ALA A 125 -27.24 -14.05 1.12
N GLN A 126 -26.32 -14.72 0.41
CA GLN A 126 -25.34 -14.06 -0.45
C GLN A 126 -25.99 -13.16 -1.51
N GLU A 127 -27.07 -13.62 -2.12
CA GLU A 127 -27.79 -12.85 -3.13
C GLU A 127 -28.49 -11.62 -2.53
N LYS A 128 -28.96 -11.72 -1.29
CA LYS A 128 -29.50 -10.57 -0.55
C LYS A 128 -28.41 -9.54 -0.22
N ASP A 129 -27.25 -10.00 0.22
CA ASP A 129 -26.10 -9.12 0.48
C ASP A 129 -25.66 -8.42 -0.80
N TYR A 130 -25.63 -9.13 -1.93
CA TYR A 130 -25.37 -8.54 -3.24
C TYR A 130 -26.36 -7.42 -3.59
N GLN A 131 -27.67 -7.63 -3.37
CA GLN A 131 -28.68 -6.59 -3.59
C GLN A 131 -28.43 -5.34 -2.75
N GLN A 132 -28.10 -5.52 -1.47
CA GLN A 132 -27.80 -4.43 -0.56
C GLN A 132 -26.57 -3.62 -1.00
N VAL A 133 -25.51 -4.30 -1.45
CA VAL A 133 -24.32 -3.62 -2.00
C VAL A 133 -24.68 -2.84 -3.26
N MET A 134 -25.49 -3.40 -4.16
CA MET A 134 -25.96 -2.70 -5.36
C MET A 134 -26.81 -1.47 -5.04
N ASP A 135 -27.68 -1.53 -4.03
CA ASP A 135 -28.45 -0.37 -3.56
C ASP A 135 -27.54 0.73 -3.01
N GLY A 136 -26.55 0.35 -2.20
CA GLY A 136 -25.54 1.27 -1.68
C GLY A 136 -24.74 1.94 -2.80
N LEU A 137 -24.31 1.16 -3.79
CA LEU A 137 -23.59 1.65 -4.96
C LEU A 137 -24.44 2.65 -5.78
N LYS A 138 -25.71 2.32 -6.03
CA LYS A 138 -26.63 3.21 -6.77
C LYS A 138 -26.80 4.55 -6.07
N ASN A 139 -26.99 4.53 -4.75
CA ASN A 139 -27.11 5.74 -3.94
C ASN A 139 -25.81 6.56 -3.98
N GLY A 140 -24.66 5.92 -3.76
CA GLY A 140 -23.36 6.58 -3.81
C GLY A 140 -23.05 7.22 -5.17
N MET A 141 -23.36 6.53 -6.26
CA MET A 141 -23.20 7.10 -7.61
C MET A 141 -24.11 8.31 -7.86
N ARG A 142 -25.37 8.25 -7.40
CA ARG A 142 -26.30 9.37 -7.51
C ARG A 142 -25.80 10.58 -6.72
N ASP A 143 -25.27 10.36 -5.52
CA ASP A 143 -24.71 11.43 -4.68
C ASP A 143 -23.47 12.04 -5.35
N LEU A 144 -22.56 11.21 -5.87
CA LEU A 144 -21.39 11.67 -6.64
C LEU A 144 -21.82 12.47 -7.88
N ALA A 145 -22.86 12.00 -8.58
CA ALA A 145 -23.36 12.64 -9.78
C ALA A 145 -23.99 14.02 -9.51
N ASN A 146 -24.54 14.22 -8.31
CA ASN A 146 -25.05 15.53 -7.89
C ASN A 146 -23.92 16.50 -7.52
N MET A 147 -22.74 16.00 -7.13
CA MET A 147 -21.58 16.84 -6.80
C MET A 147 -20.78 17.28 -8.03
N LEU A 148 -20.84 16.53 -9.13
CA LEU A 148 -20.06 16.77 -10.34
C LEU A 148 -20.95 17.30 -11.50
N PRO A 149 -20.74 18.54 -11.99
CA PRO A 149 -21.50 19.05 -13.14
C PRO A 149 -21.19 18.24 -14.41
N GLY A 150 -22.22 17.91 -15.20
CA GLY A 150 -22.10 17.12 -16.44
C GLY A 150 -22.15 15.60 -16.24
N SER A 151 -22.17 15.14 -14.99
CA SER A 151 -22.11 13.72 -14.62
C SER A 151 -23.51 13.05 -14.58
N ARG A 152 -24.46 13.52 -15.39
CA ARG A 152 -25.83 12.95 -15.42
C ARG A 152 -26.02 11.86 -16.48
N SER A 153 -25.21 11.88 -17.55
CA SER A 153 -25.30 10.89 -18.63
C SER A 153 -24.82 9.50 -18.17
N TRP A 154 -23.59 9.39 -17.63
CA TRP A 154 -23.07 8.12 -17.10
C TRP A 154 -23.95 7.54 -15.98
N LEU A 155 -24.55 8.38 -15.13
CA LEU A 155 -25.46 7.92 -14.07
C LEU A 155 -26.63 7.10 -14.65
N SER A 156 -27.18 7.49 -15.80
CA SER A 156 -28.25 6.75 -16.46
C SER A 156 -27.80 5.37 -16.89
N ASP A 157 -26.67 5.29 -17.62
CA ASP A 157 -26.15 4.05 -18.18
C ASP A 157 -25.78 3.04 -17.08
N TYR A 158 -25.12 3.51 -16.01
CA TYR A 158 -24.76 2.66 -14.88
C TYR A 158 -25.97 2.28 -14.01
N SER A 159 -26.96 3.16 -13.86
CA SER A 159 -28.18 2.83 -13.12
C SER A 159 -28.96 1.72 -13.80
N GLU A 160 -29.05 1.73 -15.12
CA GLU A 160 -29.70 0.66 -15.88
C GLU A 160 -28.97 -0.68 -15.68
N ALA A 161 -27.65 -0.70 -15.78
CA ALA A 161 -26.86 -1.92 -15.56
C ALA A 161 -27.05 -2.49 -14.14
N ILE A 162 -27.04 -1.63 -13.12
CA ILE A 162 -27.30 -2.05 -11.73
C ILE A 162 -28.73 -2.58 -11.57
N ASP A 163 -29.72 -1.91 -12.16
CA ASP A 163 -31.12 -2.34 -12.06
C ASP A 163 -31.34 -3.71 -12.71
N GLN A 164 -30.72 -3.95 -13.87
CA GLN A 164 -30.74 -5.27 -14.53
C GLN A 164 -30.07 -6.33 -13.65
N ALA A 165 -28.93 -6.02 -13.03
CA ALA A 165 -28.22 -6.93 -12.15
C ALA A 165 -29.06 -7.29 -10.90
N GLN A 166 -29.75 -6.32 -10.31
CA GLN A 166 -30.68 -6.54 -9.20
C GLN A 166 -31.91 -7.36 -9.60
N VAL A 167 -32.45 -7.15 -10.81
CA VAL A 167 -33.54 -7.99 -11.32
C VAL A 167 -33.06 -9.44 -11.49
N SER A 168 -31.88 -9.65 -12.07
CA SER A 168 -31.30 -10.98 -12.20
C SER A 168 -31.04 -11.64 -10.84
N SER A 169 -30.57 -10.85 -9.88
CA SER A 169 -30.36 -11.26 -8.50
C SER A 169 -31.64 -11.78 -7.84
N ARG A 170 -32.72 -11.00 -7.90
CA ARG A 170 -34.04 -11.39 -7.37
C ARG A 170 -34.56 -12.68 -8.02
N LYS A 171 -34.34 -12.85 -9.34
CA LYS A 171 -34.69 -14.10 -10.04
C LYS A 171 -33.92 -15.29 -9.48
N ARG A 172 -32.60 -15.16 -9.26
CA ARG A 172 -31.78 -16.23 -8.66
C ARG A 172 -32.26 -16.61 -7.26
N VAL A 173 -32.65 -15.65 -6.42
CA VAL A 173 -33.27 -15.96 -5.10
C VAL A 173 -34.50 -16.84 -5.27
N THR A 174 -35.41 -16.49 -6.18
CA THR A 174 -36.63 -17.27 -6.43
C THR A 174 -36.30 -18.67 -6.97
N GLU A 175 -35.31 -18.79 -7.85
CA GLU A 175 -34.87 -20.08 -8.37
C GLU A 175 -34.22 -20.97 -7.31
N LEU A 176 -33.40 -20.38 -6.43
CA LEU A 176 -32.81 -21.08 -5.28
C LEU A 176 -33.87 -21.53 -4.28
N GLN A 177 -34.90 -20.73 -4.05
CA GLN A 177 -36.05 -21.13 -3.23
C GLN A 177 -36.77 -22.32 -3.84
N LYS A 178 -37.10 -22.28 -5.13
CA LYS A 178 -37.72 -23.41 -5.84
C LYS A 178 -36.85 -24.65 -5.77
N TRP A 179 -35.55 -24.53 -6.04
CA TRP A 179 -34.59 -25.62 -5.95
C TRP A 179 -34.56 -26.23 -4.54
N SER A 180 -34.64 -25.41 -3.49
CA SER A 180 -34.69 -25.89 -2.11
C SER A 180 -35.96 -26.70 -1.79
N LEU A 181 -37.10 -26.31 -2.37
CA LEU A 181 -38.38 -27.00 -2.20
C LEU A 181 -38.43 -28.29 -3.04
N GLU A 182 -37.91 -28.25 -4.27
CA GLU A 182 -37.74 -29.42 -5.15
C GLU A 182 -36.87 -30.48 -4.46
N ALA A 183 -35.74 -30.07 -3.87
CA ALA A 183 -34.84 -30.98 -3.15
C ALA A 183 -35.44 -31.56 -1.87
N LYS A 184 -36.34 -30.84 -1.20
CA LYS A 184 -37.12 -31.37 -0.07
C LYS A 184 -38.21 -32.37 -0.50
N GLY A 185 -38.50 -32.46 -1.79
CA GLY A 185 -39.59 -33.28 -2.34
C GLY A 185 -40.97 -32.60 -2.26
N GLU A 186 -41.01 -31.29 -2.03
CA GLU A 186 -42.23 -30.48 -1.92
C GLU A 186 -42.70 -29.95 -3.29
N LEU A 187 -41.87 -30.09 -4.34
CA LEU A 187 -42.17 -29.78 -5.73
C LEU A 187 -41.72 -30.92 -6.66
N PRO A 188 -42.41 -31.17 -7.78
CA PRO A 188 -41.97 -32.15 -8.77
C PRO A 188 -40.58 -31.76 -9.30
N ALA A 189 -39.65 -32.72 -9.29
CA ALA A 189 -38.28 -32.49 -9.74
C ALA A 189 -38.27 -32.01 -11.20
N ARG A 190 -37.51 -30.95 -11.46
CA ARG A 190 -37.28 -30.48 -12.83
C ARG A 190 -36.58 -31.61 -13.61
N PRO A 191 -37.01 -31.94 -14.84
CA PRO A 191 -36.29 -32.93 -15.64
C PRO A 191 -34.84 -32.45 -15.81
N THR A 192 -33.90 -33.27 -15.34
CA THR A 192 -32.47 -33.05 -15.52
C THR A 192 -32.21 -32.80 -17.01
N PRO A 193 -31.56 -31.69 -17.41
CA PRO A 193 -31.11 -31.54 -18.79
C PRO A 193 -30.25 -32.75 -19.13
N LEU A 194 -30.66 -33.53 -20.13
CA LEU A 194 -29.87 -34.63 -20.65
C LEU A 194 -28.46 -34.07 -20.91
N ALA A 195 -27.45 -34.64 -20.25
CA ALA A 195 -26.07 -34.32 -20.54
C ALA A 195 -25.86 -34.35 -22.06
N PRO A 196 -25.07 -33.43 -22.65
CA PRO A 196 -24.76 -33.51 -24.07
C PRO A 196 -24.23 -34.91 -24.36
N GLN A 197 -25.01 -35.69 -25.11
CA GLN A 197 -24.61 -37.04 -25.53
C GLN A 197 -23.23 -36.90 -26.16
N ALA A 198 -22.23 -37.50 -25.53
CA ALA A 198 -20.89 -37.55 -26.07
C ALA A 198 -20.99 -38.21 -27.44
N GLN A 199 -20.86 -37.39 -28.49
CA GLN A 199 -20.79 -37.86 -29.86
C GLN A 199 -19.57 -38.78 -29.94
N THR A 200 -19.82 -40.09 -30.02
CA THR A 200 -18.79 -41.09 -30.26
C THR A 200 -18.14 -40.78 -31.61
N PRO A 201 -16.80 -40.63 -31.68
CA PRO A 201 -16.14 -40.46 -32.96
C PRO A 201 -16.27 -41.75 -33.76
N ALA A 202 -16.83 -41.65 -34.97
CA ALA A 202 -16.82 -42.73 -35.94
C ALA A 202 -15.37 -43.00 -36.35
N THR A 203 -14.89 -44.21 -36.08
CA THR A 203 -13.58 -44.70 -36.54
C THR A 203 -13.65 -44.98 -38.05
N PRO A 204 -12.63 -44.62 -38.84
CA PRO A 204 -12.58 -44.89 -40.29
C PRO A 204 -12.44 -46.38 -40.63
#